data_AF-A0A660VW73-F1
#
_entry.id   AF-A0A660VW73-F1
#
_cell.length_a   1.000
_cell.length_b   1.000
_cell.length_c   1.000
_cell.angle_alpha   90.00
_cell.angle_beta   90.00
_cell.angle_gamma   90.00
#
_symmetry.space_group_name_H-M   'P 1'
#
loop_
_entity.id
_entity.type
_entity.pdbx_description
1 polymer ?
#
loop_
_entity_poly.entity_id
_entity_poly.type
_entity_poly.pdbx_seq_one_letter_code
_entity_poly.pdbx_strand_id
1 'polypeptide(L)'
;ANNLYNTAIYVVHSEDDPKVAWKPVKEWTDVLAALHKKFPGGYDYHFSFYKKNGHGLAVEGTAKCLEWACKHVRDPRPKVIRWRMYRPWKRHFYWLYADKPVKLALVEARYTAPNEVEITGEDFMGRLSVLFNDKLVDMSKPVRVKANGRVVFEGVLQPSLSAAVCSIRENEDPEMVYTARVTIEMP
;
A
#
# COMPACT_ATOMS: atom_id res chain seq x y z
N ALA A 1 -6.77 -0.50 -9.29
CA ALA A 1 -6.98 -0.86 -7.87
C ALA A 1 -5.70 -1.29 -7.12
N ASN A 2 -4.62 -1.81 -7.75
CA ASN A 2 -3.44 -2.35 -7.02
C ASN A 2 -2.98 -1.55 -5.77
N ASN A 3 -2.88 -0.23 -5.88
CA ASN A 3 -2.40 0.64 -4.78
C ASN A 3 -3.37 0.76 -3.59
N LEU A 4 -4.59 0.21 -3.70
CA LEU A 4 -5.62 0.22 -2.67
C LEU A 4 -5.56 -1.02 -1.77
N TYR A 5 -4.59 -1.91 -1.96
CA TYR A 5 -4.50 -3.18 -1.23
C TYR A 5 -4.54 -2.98 0.30
N ASN A 6 -3.85 -1.96 0.82
CA ASN A 6 -3.77 -1.62 2.24
C ASN A 6 -4.63 -0.38 2.61
N THR A 7 -5.58 -0.01 1.77
CA THR A 7 -6.46 1.14 2.02
C THR A 7 -7.88 0.63 2.19
N ALA A 8 -8.41 0.81 3.39
CA ALA A 8 -9.80 0.51 3.69
C ALA A 8 -10.70 1.57 3.02
N ILE A 9 -11.74 1.16 2.29
CA ILE A 9 -12.60 2.05 1.50
C ILE A 9 -14.07 1.90 1.91
N TYR A 10 -14.70 3.01 2.29
CA TYR A 10 -16.15 3.06 2.47
C TYR A 10 -16.80 3.78 1.29
N VAL A 11 -17.83 3.18 0.71
CA VAL A 11 -18.60 3.76 -0.40
C VAL A 11 -20.05 3.97 0.04
N VAL A 12 -20.57 5.17 -0.16
CA VAL A 12 -22.01 5.50 0.01
C VAL A 12 -22.54 5.96 -1.33
N HIS A 13 -23.66 5.41 -1.78
CA HIS A 13 -24.28 5.88 -3.02
C HIS A 13 -25.79 5.66 -3.04
N SER A 14 -26.49 6.48 -3.85
CA SER A 14 -27.92 6.37 -4.08
C SER A 14 -28.24 6.15 -5.55
N GLU A 15 -29.20 5.28 -5.85
CA GLU A 15 -29.63 4.98 -7.22
C GLU A 15 -30.17 6.20 -7.97
N ASP A 16 -30.87 7.09 -7.24
CA ASP A 16 -31.53 8.28 -7.76
C ASP A 16 -30.65 9.54 -7.74
N ASP A 17 -29.31 9.40 -7.59
CA ASP A 17 -28.38 10.53 -7.68
C ASP A 17 -28.39 11.13 -9.11
N PRO A 18 -28.84 12.38 -9.30
CA PRO A 18 -28.93 13.00 -10.62
C PRO A 18 -27.57 13.46 -11.18
N LYS A 19 -26.50 13.46 -10.39
CA LYS A 19 -25.17 13.96 -10.79
C LYS A 19 -24.14 12.85 -10.96
N VAL A 20 -24.24 11.77 -10.20
CA VAL A 20 -23.33 10.63 -10.29
C VAL A 20 -24.14 9.39 -10.58
N ALA A 21 -24.00 8.86 -11.80
CA ALA A 21 -24.77 7.69 -12.21
C ALA A 21 -24.41 6.44 -11.39
N TRP A 22 -25.42 5.62 -11.09
CA TRP A 22 -25.26 4.38 -10.34
C TRP A 22 -24.34 3.36 -11.05
N LYS A 23 -24.47 3.20 -12.36
CA LYS A 23 -23.78 2.14 -13.12
C LYS A 23 -22.24 2.12 -12.90
N PRO A 24 -21.50 3.23 -13.08
CA PRO A 24 -20.06 3.27 -12.79
C PRO A 24 -19.69 2.92 -11.34
N VAL A 25 -20.51 3.35 -10.37
CA VAL A 25 -20.28 3.04 -8.95
C VAL A 25 -20.43 1.55 -8.71
N LYS A 26 -21.49 0.94 -9.26
CA LYS A 26 -21.70 -0.50 -9.18
C LYS A 26 -20.52 -1.28 -9.77
N GLU A 27 -20.09 -0.93 -10.98
CA GLU A 27 -18.94 -1.58 -11.65
C GLU A 27 -17.68 -1.52 -10.77
N TRP A 28 -17.43 -0.38 -10.13
CA TRP A 28 -16.29 -0.24 -9.24
C TRP A 28 -16.43 -1.06 -7.95
N THR A 29 -17.62 -1.10 -7.34
CA THR A 29 -17.87 -1.94 -6.16
C THR A 29 -17.80 -3.43 -6.47
N ASP A 30 -18.22 -3.87 -7.66
CA ASP A 30 -18.05 -5.25 -8.12
C ASP A 30 -16.57 -5.62 -8.28
N VAL A 31 -15.74 -4.69 -8.78
CA VAL A 31 -14.28 -4.86 -8.87
C VAL A 31 -13.66 -4.99 -7.48
N LEU A 32 -14.03 -4.14 -6.51
CA LEU A 32 -13.55 -4.26 -5.13
C LEU A 32 -13.97 -5.59 -4.50
N ALA A 33 -15.23 -6.02 -4.69
CA ALA A 33 -15.72 -7.31 -4.21
C ALA A 33 -14.90 -8.48 -4.75
N ALA A 34 -14.63 -8.49 -6.05
CA ALA A 34 -13.82 -9.51 -6.69
C ALA A 34 -12.37 -9.51 -6.18
N LEU A 35 -11.78 -8.34 -5.96
CA LEU A 35 -10.42 -8.20 -5.43
C LEU A 35 -10.31 -8.64 -3.97
N HIS A 36 -11.26 -8.23 -3.12
CA HIS A 36 -11.30 -8.64 -1.72
C HIS A 36 -11.43 -10.16 -1.59
N LYS A 37 -12.30 -10.77 -2.42
CA LYS A 37 -12.42 -12.25 -2.50
C LYS A 37 -11.12 -12.92 -2.96
N LYS A 38 -10.44 -12.34 -3.96
CA LYS A 38 -9.20 -12.89 -4.53
C LYS A 38 -8.01 -12.77 -3.58
N PHE A 39 -7.98 -11.73 -2.75
CA PHE A 39 -6.88 -11.43 -1.85
C PHE A 39 -7.37 -11.28 -0.40
N PRO A 40 -7.57 -12.40 0.31
CA PRO A 40 -7.93 -12.36 1.72
C PRO A 40 -6.92 -11.52 2.52
N GLY A 41 -7.39 -10.47 3.19
CA GLY A 41 -6.55 -9.53 3.93
C GLY A 41 -6.13 -8.26 3.16
N GLY A 42 -6.62 -8.06 1.94
CA GLY A 42 -6.45 -6.81 1.19
C GLY A 42 -7.76 -6.29 0.61
N TYR A 43 -7.73 -5.06 0.11
CA TYR A 43 -8.90 -4.39 -0.52
C TYR A 43 -10.13 -4.38 0.40
N ASP A 44 -9.91 -4.13 1.69
CA ASP A 44 -11.01 -4.02 2.65
C ASP A 44 -11.96 -2.89 2.23
N TYR A 45 -13.24 -3.20 2.17
CA TYR A 45 -14.23 -2.25 1.70
C TYR A 45 -15.60 -2.48 2.32
N HIS A 46 -16.39 -1.43 2.36
CA HIS A 46 -17.80 -1.46 2.70
C HIS A 46 -18.61 -0.63 1.71
N PHE A 47 -19.82 -1.09 1.39
CA PHE A 47 -20.72 -0.37 0.50
C PHE A 47 -22.12 -0.24 1.09
N SER A 48 -22.55 1.01 1.28
CA SER A 48 -23.92 1.38 1.64
C SER A 48 -24.65 1.91 0.42
N PHE A 49 -25.75 1.26 0.07
CA PHE A 49 -26.59 1.60 -1.08
C PHE A 49 -27.98 2.07 -0.64
N TYR A 50 -28.47 3.11 -1.29
CA TYR A 50 -29.79 3.68 -1.07
C TYR A 50 -30.56 3.77 -2.39
N LYS A 51 -31.89 3.64 -2.34
CA LYS A 51 -32.75 3.81 -3.53
C LYS A 51 -33.22 5.26 -3.73
N LYS A 52 -33.34 6.01 -2.63
CA LYS A 52 -33.93 7.36 -2.60
C LYS A 52 -33.18 8.26 -1.62
N ASN A 53 -32.23 9.02 -2.12
CA ASN A 53 -31.43 9.97 -1.34
C ASN A 53 -30.83 11.10 -2.21
N GLY A 54 -31.01 11.04 -3.54
CA GLY A 54 -30.45 11.99 -4.49
C GLY A 54 -28.93 12.14 -4.36
N HIS A 55 -28.42 13.35 -4.64
CA HIS A 55 -26.98 13.69 -4.51
C HIS A 55 -26.58 14.10 -3.08
N GLY A 56 -27.43 13.84 -2.07
CA GLY A 56 -27.18 14.24 -0.69
C GLY A 56 -26.28 13.24 0.04
N LEU A 57 -25.67 13.69 1.15
CA LEU A 57 -25.10 12.77 2.13
C LEU A 57 -26.25 12.12 2.90
N ALA A 58 -26.40 10.79 2.79
CA ALA A 58 -27.35 10.08 3.63
C ALA A 58 -26.92 10.21 5.10
N VAL A 59 -27.79 10.73 5.99
CA VAL A 59 -27.43 10.97 7.40
C VAL A 59 -26.99 9.67 8.08
N GLU A 60 -27.77 8.60 7.91
CA GLU A 60 -27.40 7.26 8.42
C GLU A 60 -26.12 6.73 7.77
N GLY A 61 -25.93 6.95 6.46
CA GLY A 61 -24.75 6.51 5.73
C GLY A 61 -23.49 7.22 6.19
N THR A 62 -23.61 8.50 6.54
CA THR A 62 -22.51 9.32 7.06
C THR A 62 -22.09 8.86 8.45
N ALA A 63 -23.04 8.65 9.36
CA ALA A 63 -22.75 8.13 10.70
C ALA A 63 -22.06 6.75 10.63
N LYS A 64 -22.60 5.81 9.84
CA LYS A 64 -22.01 4.49 9.63
C LYS A 64 -20.62 4.56 9.01
N CYS A 65 -20.42 5.44 8.02
CA CYS A 65 -19.12 5.66 7.40
C CYS A 65 -18.08 6.14 8.42
N LEU A 66 -18.44 7.09 9.29
CA LEU A 66 -17.55 7.61 10.33
C LEU A 66 -17.24 6.55 11.38
N GLU A 67 -18.25 5.84 11.88
CA GLU A 67 -18.05 4.74 12.84
C GLU A 67 -17.15 3.64 12.28
N TRP A 68 -17.33 3.31 11.00
CA TRP A 68 -16.48 2.36 10.30
C TRP A 68 -15.05 2.92 10.16
N ALA A 69 -14.88 4.13 9.64
CA ALA A 69 -13.56 4.73 9.44
C ALA A 69 -12.75 4.83 10.75
N CYS A 70 -13.40 5.17 11.87
CA CYS A 70 -12.76 5.22 13.19
C CYS A 70 -12.21 3.87 13.67
N LYS A 71 -12.76 2.75 13.17
CA LYS A 71 -12.29 1.39 13.47
C LYS A 71 -11.18 0.90 12.52
N HIS A 72 -10.98 1.59 11.39
CA HIS A 72 -10.01 1.21 10.36
C HIS A 72 -8.81 2.16 10.42
N VAL A 73 -7.98 1.97 11.45
CA VAL A 73 -6.75 2.73 11.62
C VAL A 73 -5.72 2.28 10.59
N ARG A 74 -5.08 3.25 9.93
CA ARG A 74 -4.02 3.01 8.94
C ARG A 74 -2.88 2.19 9.55
N ASP A 75 -2.45 1.15 8.84
CA ASP A 75 -1.17 0.49 9.09
C ASP A 75 -0.06 1.18 8.27
N PRO A 76 0.90 1.88 8.90
CA PRO A 76 2.02 2.53 8.22
C PRO A 76 3.05 1.51 7.69
N ARG A 77 3.00 0.26 8.16
CA ARG A 77 4.03 -0.77 7.99
C ARG A 77 3.41 -2.11 7.58
N PRO A 78 2.58 -2.15 6.51
CA PRO A 78 1.82 -3.33 6.16
C PRO A 78 2.73 -4.50 5.77
N LYS A 79 2.30 -5.72 6.10
CA LYS A 79 3.04 -6.95 5.77
C LYS A 79 3.21 -7.17 4.27
N VAL A 80 2.25 -6.72 3.47
CA VAL A 80 2.22 -6.89 2.00
C VAL A 80 2.04 -5.52 1.36
N ILE A 81 2.78 -5.24 0.30
CA ILE A 81 2.66 -4.05 -0.53
C ILE A 81 2.38 -4.48 -1.97
N ARG A 82 1.45 -3.79 -2.63
CA ARG A 82 1.25 -3.85 -4.07
C ARG A 82 1.35 -2.45 -4.64
N TRP A 83 2.44 -2.17 -5.35
CA TRP A 83 2.73 -0.85 -5.88
C TRP A 83 2.71 -0.85 -7.40
N ARG A 84 1.60 -0.37 -7.97
CA ARG A 84 1.52 0.03 -9.38
C ARG A 84 1.98 1.47 -9.51
N MET A 85 3.16 1.64 -10.11
CA MET A 85 3.77 2.94 -10.35
C MET A 85 3.05 3.68 -11.50
N TYR A 86 2.97 5.00 -11.40
CA TYR A 86 2.33 5.81 -12.43
C TYR A 86 2.89 7.22 -12.55
N ARG A 87 3.25 7.85 -11.41
CA ARG A 87 3.81 9.20 -11.37
C ARG A 87 5.31 9.16 -11.13
N PRO A 88 6.14 9.85 -11.94
CA PRO A 88 7.60 9.83 -11.78
C PRO A 88 8.08 10.48 -10.47
N TRP A 89 7.32 11.42 -9.90
CA TRP A 89 7.66 12.05 -8.62
C TRP A 89 7.23 11.23 -7.39
N LYS A 90 6.39 10.21 -7.56
CA LYS A 90 6.01 9.30 -6.46
C LYS A 90 7.04 8.18 -6.40
N ARG A 91 8.14 8.45 -5.70
CA ARG A 91 9.30 7.55 -5.54
C ARG A 91 9.22 6.63 -4.33
N HIS A 92 8.24 6.83 -3.46
CA HIS A 92 8.09 6.11 -2.21
C HIS A 92 6.68 5.50 -2.11
N PHE A 93 6.59 4.30 -1.55
CA PHE A 93 5.31 3.64 -1.27
C PHE A 93 5.46 2.64 -0.11
N TYR A 94 4.96 2.99 1.08
CA TYR A 94 5.23 2.25 2.32
C TYR A 94 6.75 2.04 2.51
N TRP A 95 7.22 0.87 2.88
CA TRP A 95 8.65 0.60 3.09
C TRP A 95 9.44 0.33 1.79
N LEU A 96 8.93 0.79 0.63
CA LEU A 96 9.63 0.71 -0.66
C LEU A 96 9.98 2.09 -1.21
N TYR A 97 11.13 2.15 -1.89
CA TYR A 97 11.59 3.32 -2.62
C TYR A 97 12.10 2.95 -4.01
N ALA A 98 11.64 3.63 -5.06
CA ALA A 98 12.14 3.47 -6.42
C ALA A 98 12.87 4.74 -6.85
N ASP A 99 14.13 4.61 -7.29
CA ASP A 99 14.90 5.77 -7.76
C ASP A 99 14.25 6.44 -8.96
N LYS A 100 13.76 5.62 -9.89
CA LYS A 100 13.05 6.03 -11.09
C LYS A 100 11.79 5.16 -11.23
N PRO A 101 10.61 5.65 -10.79
CA PRO A 101 9.37 4.91 -10.95
C PRO A 101 9.09 4.63 -12.44
N VAL A 102 8.84 3.36 -12.78
CA VAL A 102 8.54 2.93 -14.14
C VAL A 102 7.02 2.94 -14.33
N LYS A 103 6.53 3.73 -15.29
CA LYS A 103 5.09 3.88 -15.52
C LYS A 103 4.44 2.52 -15.79
N LEU A 104 3.37 2.22 -15.07
CA LEU A 104 2.63 0.96 -15.09
C LEU A 104 3.39 -0.28 -14.57
N ALA A 105 4.65 -0.18 -14.14
CA ALA A 105 5.30 -1.31 -13.48
C ALA A 105 4.58 -1.67 -12.17
N LEU A 106 4.45 -2.96 -11.90
CA LEU A 106 3.96 -3.49 -10.63
C LEU A 106 5.12 -4.09 -9.86
N VAL A 107 5.32 -3.60 -8.65
CA VAL A 107 6.15 -4.26 -7.65
C VAL A 107 5.25 -4.76 -6.53
N GLU A 108 5.38 -6.03 -6.18
CA GLU A 108 4.81 -6.57 -4.96
C GLU A 108 5.93 -6.90 -3.99
N ALA A 109 5.73 -6.59 -2.72
CA ALA A 109 6.70 -6.92 -1.69
C ALA A 109 5.98 -7.45 -0.45
N ARG A 110 6.58 -8.40 0.25
CA ARG A 110 6.02 -8.95 1.50
C ARG A 110 7.08 -9.41 2.47
N TYR A 111 6.78 -9.33 3.76
CA TYR A 111 7.52 -10.08 4.77
C TYR A 111 7.07 -11.54 4.78
N THR A 112 8.01 -12.45 4.51
CA THR A 112 7.78 -13.91 4.53
C THR A 112 8.15 -14.53 5.89
N ALA A 113 9.07 -13.88 6.61
CA ALA A 113 9.51 -14.23 7.96
C ALA A 113 9.97 -12.96 8.71
N PRO A 114 10.25 -13.00 10.04
CA PRO A 114 10.60 -11.81 10.83
C PRO A 114 11.74 -10.94 10.27
N ASN A 115 12.70 -11.54 9.57
CA ASN A 115 13.85 -10.87 8.97
C ASN A 115 13.99 -11.22 7.47
N GLU A 116 12.89 -11.58 6.80
CA GLU A 116 12.91 -11.92 5.37
C GLU A 116 11.85 -11.13 4.60
N VAL A 117 12.31 -10.47 3.53
CA VAL A 117 11.48 -9.75 2.56
C VAL A 117 11.59 -10.43 1.20
N GLU A 118 10.44 -10.65 0.57
CA GLU A 118 10.35 -11.09 -0.82
C GLU A 118 9.75 -9.98 -1.68
N ILE A 119 10.34 -9.76 -2.85
CA ILE A 119 9.94 -8.77 -3.84
C ILE A 119 9.75 -9.47 -5.18
N THR A 120 8.64 -9.17 -5.85
CA THR A 120 8.39 -9.58 -7.23
C THR A 120 8.03 -8.37 -8.07
N GLY A 121 8.51 -8.33 -9.31
CA GLY A 121 8.26 -7.20 -10.20
C GLY A 121 8.96 -7.35 -11.53
N GLU A 122 8.45 -8.24 -12.38
CA GLU A 122 9.03 -8.54 -13.70
C GLU A 122 9.04 -7.32 -14.64
N ASP A 123 8.07 -6.42 -14.49
CA ASP A 123 7.94 -5.21 -15.31
C ASP A 123 8.78 -4.02 -14.80
N PHE A 124 9.59 -4.20 -13.75
CA PHE A 124 10.41 -3.14 -13.16
C PHE A 124 11.90 -3.47 -13.31
N MET A 125 12.58 -2.74 -14.19
CA MET A 125 14.03 -2.83 -14.36
C MET A 125 14.69 -1.57 -13.79
N GLY A 126 15.36 -1.70 -12.64
CA GLY A 126 16.14 -0.61 -12.05
C GLY A 126 16.34 -0.73 -10.54
N ARG A 127 16.76 0.40 -9.96
CA ARG A 127 17.08 0.51 -8.53
C ARG A 127 15.84 0.63 -7.68
N LEU A 128 15.63 -0.38 -6.83
CA LEU A 128 14.62 -0.41 -5.79
C LEU A 128 15.34 -0.49 -4.43
N SER A 129 14.84 0.24 -3.45
CA SER A 129 15.29 0.11 -2.07
C SER A 129 14.17 -0.39 -1.16
N VAL A 130 14.54 -1.27 -0.24
CA VAL A 130 13.73 -1.65 0.92
C VAL A 130 14.20 -0.80 2.09
N LEU A 131 13.24 -0.16 2.75
CA LEU A 131 13.47 0.70 3.91
C LEU A 131 13.09 -0.05 5.18
N PHE A 132 13.95 0.01 6.21
CA PHE A 132 13.79 -0.76 7.44
C PHE A 132 13.88 0.13 8.68
N ASN A 133 13.25 -0.32 9.75
CA ASN A 133 13.46 0.14 11.11
C ASN A 133 13.28 -1.03 12.09
N ASP A 134 13.56 -0.78 13.37
CA ASP A 134 13.42 -1.72 14.47
C ASP A 134 11.96 -2.18 14.72
N LYS A 135 10.98 -1.41 14.24
CA LYS A 135 9.57 -1.81 14.27
C LYS A 135 9.18 -2.80 13.17
N LEU A 136 10.03 -3.04 12.18
CA LEU A 136 9.78 -3.93 11.03
C LEU A 136 10.55 -5.24 11.11
N VAL A 137 11.80 -5.18 11.56
CA VAL A 137 12.72 -6.33 11.62
C VAL A 137 13.61 -6.25 12.86
N ASP A 138 14.15 -7.38 13.30
CA ASP A 138 15.20 -7.37 14.32
C ASP A 138 16.54 -6.94 13.69
N MET A 139 16.92 -5.67 13.88
CA MET A 139 18.13 -5.10 13.28
C MET A 139 19.44 -5.70 13.84
N SER A 140 19.39 -6.49 14.92
CA SER A 140 20.57 -7.20 15.45
C SER A 140 20.85 -8.52 14.70
N LYS A 141 19.90 -8.99 13.90
CA LYS A 141 20.00 -10.25 13.15
C LYS A 141 20.16 -10.00 11.65
N PRO A 142 20.74 -10.96 10.91
CA PRO A 142 20.78 -10.89 9.45
C PRO A 142 19.38 -10.74 8.85
N VAL A 143 19.21 -9.77 7.95
CA VAL A 143 18.03 -9.60 7.12
C VAL A 143 18.32 -10.15 5.73
N ARG A 144 17.35 -10.88 5.17
CA ARG A 144 17.42 -11.46 3.83
C ARG A 144 16.40 -10.78 2.92
N VAL A 145 16.84 -10.33 1.75
CA VAL A 145 15.96 -9.79 0.69
C VAL A 145 16.05 -10.68 -0.53
N LYS A 146 14.91 -11.15 -0.99
CA LYS A 146 14.75 -11.91 -2.24
C LYS A 146 14.05 -11.06 -3.28
N ALA A 147 14.57 -11.01 -4.50
CA ALA A 147 13.93 -10.36 -5.64
C ALA A 147 13.77 -11.37 -6.78
N ASN A 148 12.55 -11.53 -7.28
CA ASN A 148 12.19 -12.50 -8.32
C ASN A 148 12.77 -13.91 -8.03
N GLY A 149 12.65 -14.36 -6.77
CA GLY A 149 13.13 -15.67 -6.30
C GLY A 149 14.63 -15.77 -5.99
N ARG A 150 15.44 -14.74 -6.29
CA ARG A 150 16.89 -14.73 -6.03
C ARG A 150 17.23 -13.94 -4.77
N VAL A 151 18.12 -14.47 -3.93
CA VAL A 151 18.67 -13.69 -2.79
C VAL A 151 19.57 -12.59 -3.34
N VAL A 152 19.18 -11.34 -3.11
CA VAL A 152 19.90 -10.14 -3.58
C VAL A 152 20.59 -9.39 -2.44
N PHE A 153 20.23 -9.69 -1.19
CA PHE A 153 20.91 -9.17 -0.01
C PHE A 153 20.74 -10.16 1.16
N GLU A 154 21.82 -10.36 1.92
CA GLU A 154 21.79 -11.07 3.19
C GLU A 154 22.87 -10.49 4.12
N GLY A 155 22.46 -9.96 5.27
CA GLY A 155 23.40 -9.37 6.22
C GLY A 155 22.73 -8.56 7.32
N VAL A 156 23.52 -8.16 8.32
CA VAL A 156 23.06 -7.29 9.42
C VAL A 156 22.94 -5.86 8.92
N LEU A 157 21.77 -5.25 9.11
CA LEU A 157 21.50 -3.88 8.68
C LEU A 157 22.35 -2.87 9.44
N GLN A 158 22.92 -1.90 8.72
CA GLN A 158 23.64 -0.78 9.33
C GLN A 158 22.70 0.43 9.43
N PRO A 159 22.53 1.02 10.64
CA PRO A 159 21.81 2.28 10.79
C PRO A 159 22.41 3.38 9.92
N SER A 160 21.55 4.22 9.36
CA SER A 160 21.91 5.25 8.40
C SER A 160 21.13 6.53 8.66
N LEU A 161 21.86 7.59 8.99
CA LEU A 161 21.29 8.93 9.13
C LEU A 161 20.63 9.40 7.83
N SER A 162 21.20 9.06 6.67
CA SER A 162 20.61 9.42 5.39
C SER A 162 19.28 8.70 5.14
N ALA A 163 19.14 7.43 5.56
CA ALA A 163 17.86 6.73 5.50
C ALA A 163 16.80 7.45 6.36
N ALA A 164 17.14 7.86 7.58
CA ALA A 164 16.24 8.56 8.48
C ALA A 164 15.81 9.92 7.91
N VAL A 165 16.76 10.77 7.52
CA VAL A 165 16.50 12.11 6.99
C VAL A 165 15.70 12.05 5.69
N CYS A 166 16.02 11.14 4.77
CA CYS A 166 15.25 10.98 3.53
C CYS A 166 13.81 10.52 3.81
N SER A 167 13.61 9.58 4.74
CA SER A 167 12.26 9.09 5.07
C SER A 167 11.38 10.19 5.66
N ILE A 168 11.93 11.03 6.53
CA ILE A 168 11.22 12.20 7.10
C ILE A 168 10.80 13.14 5.97
N ARG A 169 11.73 13.49 5.07
CA ARG A 169 11.44 14.39 3.94
C ARG A 169 10.40 13.82 2.97
N GLU A 170 10.35 12.50 2.81
CA GLU A 170 9.49 11.85 1.82
C GLU A 170 8.07 11.57 2.33
N ASN A 171 7.91 11.33 3.64
CA ASN A 171 6.63 10.94 4.24
C ASN A 171 6.01 12.00 5.14
N GLU A 172 6.83 12.80 5.83
CA GLU A 172 6.38 13.68 6.91
C GLU A 172 5.53 12.94 7.97
N ASP A 173 5.81 11.65 8.15
CA ASP A 173 5.09 10.74 9.05
C ASP A 173 6.07 10.06 10.03
N PRO A 174 5.96 10.33 11.34
CA PRO A 174 6.81 9.72 12.36
C PRO A 174 6.76 8.18 12.38
N GLU A 175 5.63 7.57 11.99
CA GLU A 175 5.48 6.11 11.95
C GLU A 175 6.16 5.47 10.73
N MET A 176 6.62 6.29 9.78
CA MET A 176 7.31 5.89 8.55
C MET A 176 8.73 6.45 8.47
N VAL A 177 9.36 6.68 9.62
CA VAL A 177 10.81 6.96 9.70
C VAL A 177 11.57 5.64 9.64
N TYR A 178 12.40 5.49 8.62
CA TYR A 178 13.24 4.30 8.41
C TYR A 178 14.70 4.63 8.69
N THR A 179 15.38 3.75 9.43
CA THR A 179 16.75 3.96 9.89
C THR A 179 17.77 3.11 9.14
N ALA A 180 17.34 2.22 8.25
CA ALA A 180 18.21 1.47 7.36
C ALA A 180 17.62 1.36 5.95
N ARG A 181 18.49 1.17 4.96
CA ARG A 181 18.13 1.08 3.55
C ARG A 181 18.98 0.03 2.87
N VAL A 182 18.34 -0.92 2.22
CA VAL A 182 19.00 -1.87 1.31
C VAL A 182 18.58 -1.50 -0.10
N THR A 183 19.54 -1.17 -0.96
CA THR A 183 19.27 -0.88 -2.38
C THR A 183 19.70 -2.06 -3.23
N ILE A 184 18.81 -2.51 -4.08
CA ILE A 184 19.00 -3.64 -5.00
C ILE A 184 18.78 -3.17 -6.43
N GLU A 185 19.44 -3.84 -7.37
CA GLU A 185 19.04 -3.82 -8.77
C GLU A 185 18.04 -4.96 -8.96
N MET A 186 16.87 -4.64 -9.52
CA MET A 186 15.86 -5.65 -9.80
C MET A 186 16.35 -6.56 -10.94
N PRO A 187 16.43 -7.89 -10.70
CA PRO A 187 17.05 -8.86 -11.61
C PRO A 187 16.16 -9.26 -12.79
#